data_AF-A0A931TMF1-F1
#
_entry.id   AF-A0A931TMF1-F1
#
_cell.length_a   1.000
_cell.length_b   1.000
_cell.length_c   1.000
_cell.angle_alpha   90.00
_cell.angle_beta   90.00
_cell.angle_gamma   90.00
#
_symmetry.space_group_name_H-M   'P 1'
#
loop_
_entity.id
_entity.type
_entity.pdbx_description
1 polymer ?
#
loop_
_entity_poly.entity_id
_entity_poly.type
_entity_poly.pdbx_seq_one_letter_code
_entity_poly.pdbx_strand_id
1 'polypeptide(L)'
;MVADKVKAAMAAGVFCIGVLAAMLVGHAWPLWTGETVYLRVVPVDPRDLFRGDYVTLRYPINSLQAGRVAAAPTSTIVAFEGHWQAGRPYVAGQTVYVVLEPRRQGGGAGVEHVAVRVSTRKPARGLFLRGRASWSSRNGEPPEFLSVEYGIDAFFVEQGRGKEIEERIRSGTPVFAEVAVSSAGRARLRTLIVDGRRYRQDED
;
A
#
# COMPACT_ATOMS: atom_id res chain seq x y z
N MET A 1 35.16 1.11 -45.31
CA MET A 1 33.71 1.31 -45.61
C MET A 1 32.81 0.20 -45.06
N VAL A 2 32.99 -1.09 -45.39
CA VAL A 2 32.14 -2.18 -44.82
C VAL A 2 32.40 -2.40 -43.33
N ALA A 3 33.67 -2.41 -42.91
CA ALA A 3 34.05 -2.60 -41.51
C ALA A 3 33.52 -1.48 -40.57
N ASP A 4 33.46 -0.25 -41.06
CA ASP A 4 32.97 0.90 -40.28
C ASP A 4 31.46 0.83 -40.04
N LYS A 5 30.71 0.35 -41.04
CA LYS A 5 29.27 0.09 -40.94
C LYS A 5 28.95 -1.02 -39.93
N VAL A 6 29.76 -2.09 -39.90
CA VAL A 6 29.59 -3.19 -38.94
C VAL A 6 29.87 -2.72 -37.51
N LYS A 7 30.93 -1.92 -37.28
CA LYS A 7 31.21 -1.34 -35.96
C LYS A 7 30.09 -0.41 -35.48
N ALA A 8 29.55 0.42 -36.37
CA ALA A 8 28.42 1.29 -36.06
C ALA A 8 27.15 0.49 -35.71
N ALA A 9 26.85 -0.58 -36.45
CA ALA A 9 25.72 -1.46 -36.15
C ALA A 9 25.87 -2.17 -34.80
N MET A 10 27.07 -2.66 -34.47
CA MET A 10 27.36 -3.27 -33.17
C MET A 10 27.22 -2.26 -32.02
N ALA A 11 27.72 -1.02 -32.21
CA ALA A 11 27.58 0.04 -31.21
C ALA A 11 26.10 0.41 -30.99
N ALA A 12 25.30 0.51 -32.05
CA ALA A 12 23.86 0.73 -31.94
C ALA A 12 23.15 -0.42 -31.23
N GLY A 13 23.51 -1.67 -31.53
CA GLY A 13 22.99 -2.85 -30.84
C GLY A 13 23.29 -2.85 -29.33
N VAL A 14 24.53 -2.56 -28.94
CA VAL A 14 24.95 -2.43 -27.54
C VAL A 14 24.20 -1.29 -26.85
N PHE A 15 24.03 -0.15 -27.52
CA PHE A 15 23.27 0.97 -26.99
C PHE A 15 21.80 0.60 -26.72
N CYS A 16 21.12 -0.06 -27.68
CA CYS A 16 19.76 -0.53 -27.51
C CYS A 16 19.62 -1.53 -26.34
N ILE A 17 20.55 -2.49 -26.23
CA ILE A 17 20.59 -3.44 -25.11
C ILE A 17 20.79 -2.68 -23.78
N GLY A 18 21.66 -1.67 -23.76
CA GLY A 18 21.87 -0.81 -22.60
C GLY A 18 20.61 -0.06 -22.16
N VAL A 19 19.85 0.52 -23.10
CA VAL A 19 18.58 1.19 -22.82
C VAL A 19 17.55 0.20 -22.26
N LEU A 20 17.41 -0.98 -22.87
CA LEU A 20 16.49 -2.01 -22.40
C LEU A 20 16.86 -2.51 -21.00
N ALA A 21 18.15 -2.74 -20.74
CA ALA A 21 18.65 -3.12 -19.42
C ALA A 21 18.37 -2.01 -18.39
N ALA A 22 18.58 -0.75 -18.74
CA ALA A 22 18.28 0.40 -17.86
C ALA A 22 16.78 0.49 -17.53
N MET A 23 15.90 0.22 -18.50
CA MET A 23 14.46 0.17 -18.27
C MET A 23 14.07 -0.98 -17.33
N LEU A 24 14.65 -2.17 -17.55
CA LEU A 24 14.40 -3.35 -16.70
C LEU A 24 14.88 -3.13 -15.26
N VAL A 25 16.11 -2.63 -15.10
CA VAL A 25 16.67 -2.30 -13.78
C VAL A 25 15.85 -1.20 -13.12
N GLY A 26 15.48 -0.15 -13.84
CA GLY A 26 14.62 0.92 -13.30
C GLY A 26 13.26 0.41 -12.80
N HIS A 27 12.72 -0.65 -13.42
CA HIS A 27 11.48 -1.30 -12.98
C HIS A 27 11.68 -2.30 -11.83
N ALA A 28 12.79 -3.03 -11.81
CA ALA A 28 13.10 -4.05 -10.81
C ALA A 28 13.70 -3.46 -9.51
N TRP A 29 14.39 -2.34 -9.59
CA TRP A 29 15.05 -1.69 -8.44
C TRP A 29 14.12 -1.41 -7.25
N PRO A 30 12.88 -0.91 -7.46
CA PRO A 30 11.92 -0.70 -6.38
C PRO A 30 11.46 -1.99 -5.70
N LEU A 31 11.54 -3.15 -6.37
CA LEU A 31 11.12 -4.45 -5.83
C LEU A 31 12.20 -5.04 -4.91
N TRP A 32 13.48 -4.80 -5.21
CA TRP A 32 14.62 -5.28 -4.41
C TRP A 32 14.91 -4.42 -3.19
N THR A 33 14.63 -3.11 -3.28
CA THR A 33 14.89 -2.15 -2.19
C THR A 33 13.67 -1.86 -1.32
N GLY A 34 12.56 -2.58 -1.54
CA GLY A 34 11.32 -2.36 -0.82
C GLY A 34 11.47 -2.66 0.67
N GLU A 35 11.19 -1.68 1.52
CA GLU A 35 11.14 -1.87 2.97
C GLU A 35 9.90 -2.70 3.32
N THR A 36 10.07 -3.71 4.18
CA THR A 36 8.98 -4.61 4.55
C THR A 36 8.26 -4.07 5.77
N VAL A 37 6.96 -3.85 5.65
CA VAL A 37 6.10 -3.30 6.71
C VAL A 37 4.97 -4.26 7.01
N TYR A 38 4.54 -4.28 8.27
CA TYR A 38 3.43 -5.11 8.73
C TYR A 38 2.23 -4.23 9.03
N LEU A 39 1.13 -4.44 8.31
CA LEU A 39 -0.12 -3.70 8.47
C LEU A 39 -1.19 -4.62 9.06
N ARG A 40 -1.88 -4.18 10.10
CA ARG A 40 -2.99 -4.93 10.66
C ARG A 40 -4.21 -4.86 9.72
N VAL A 41 -4.78 -6.03 9.42
CA VAL A 41 -6.01 -6.16 8.64
C VAL A 41 -7.21 -6.04 9.58
N VAL A 42 -8.22 -5.29 9.14
CA VAL A 42 -9.51 -5.16 9.81
C VAL A 42 -10.60 -5.90 9.04
N PRO A 43 -11.61 -6.46 9.72
CA PRO A 43 -12.69 -7.19 9.06
C PRO A 43 -13.52 -6.28 8.15
N VAL A 44 -13.86 -6.82 6.98
CA VAL A 44 -14.73 -6.21 5.98
C VAL A 44 -15.93 -7.14 5.78
N ASP A 45 -17.12 -6.56 5.65
CA ASP A 45 -18.32 -7.30 5.24
C ASP A 45 -18.23 -7.61 3.74
N PRO A 46 -18.11 -8.87 3.30
CA PRO A 46 -17.86 -9.20 1.91
C PRO A 46 -19.06 -8.84 1.04
N ARG A 47 -18.81 -8.10 -0.04
CA ARG A 47 -19.74 -7.99 -1.16
C ARG A 47 -19.14 -8.76 -2.33
N ASP A 48 -19.93 -9.70 -2.83
CA ASP A 48 -19.74 -10.52 -4.04
C ASP A 48 -19.06 -11.89 -3.80
N LEU A 49 -19.83 -12.97 -4.01
CA LEU A 49 -19.43 -14.39 -3.85
C LEU A 49 -18.90 -15.01 -5.18
N PHE A 50 -18.78 -14.22 -6.26
CA PHE A 50 -18.72 -14.78 -7.62
C PHE A 50 -17.54 -14.31 -8.50
N ARG A 51 -16.47 -13.72 -7.95
CA ARG A 51 -15.34 -13.18 -8.74
C ARG A 51 -13.99 -13.93 -8.62
N GLY A 52 -14.01 -15.21 -8.27
CA GLY A 52 -12.80 -15.98 -7.97
C GLY A 52 -12.42 -15.88 -6.49
N ASP A 53 -11.45 -16.69 -6.04
CA ASP A 53 -11.04 -16.75 -4.63
C ASP A 53 -10.01 -15.65 -4.32
N TYR A 54 -10.50 -14.45 -4.01
CA TYR A 54 -9.69 -13.37 -3.43
C TYR A 54 -10.31 -12.89 -2.13
N VAL A 55 -9.46 -12.40 -1.23
CA VAL A 55 -9.87 -11.81 0.05
C VAL A 55 -9.77 -10.29 -0.08
N THR A 56 -10.87 -9.59 0.20
CA THR A 56 -10.85 -8.14 0.30
C THR A 56 -10.23 -7.74 1.64
N LEU A 57 -9.16 -6.97 1.58
CA LEU A 57 -8.44 -6.49 2.76
C LEU A 57 -8.75 -5.01 2.99
N ARG A 58 -8.87 -4.65 4.26
CA ARG A 58 -8.93 -3.26 4.69
C ARG A 58 -7.99 -3.07 5.85
N TYR A 59 -7.45 -1.87 5.94
CA TYR A 59 -6.48 -1.47 6.94
C TYR A 59 -6.99 -0.22 7.67
N PRO A 60 -6.59 -0.01 8.94
CA PRO A 60 -6.85 1.25 9.64
C PRO A 60 -6.31 2.48 8.91
N ILE A 61 -5.27 2.29 8.08
CA ILE A 61 -4.66 3.34 7.27
C ILE A 61 -5.49 3.73 6.03
N ASN A 62 -6.52 2.96 5.65
CA ASN A 62 -7.43 3.36 4.58
C ASN A 62 -8.37 4.48 5.04
N SER A 63 -8.69 4.56 6.32
CA SER A 63 -9.58 5.58 6.89
C SER A 63 -8.81 6.48 7.84
N LEU A 64 -8.41 7.64 7.34
CA LEU A 64 -7.60 8.61 8.07
C LEU A 64 -8.49 9.69 8.67
N GLN A 65 -8.40 9.91 9.98
CA GLN A 65 -9.21 10.90 10.69
C GLN A 65 -8.38 12.09 11.16
N ALA A 66 -8.87 13.29 10.89
CA ALA A 66 -8.28 14.53 11.38
C ALA A 66 -8.85 14.84 12.77
N GLY A 67 -8.08 14.70 13.86
CA GLY A 67 -8.58 15.10 15.17
C GLY A 67 -7.85 14.53 16.39
N ARG A 68 -8.27 14.99 17.57
CA ARG A 68 -7.83 14.54 18.90
C ARG A 68 -8.84 13.57 19.56
N VAL A 69 -9.90 13.20 18.84
CA VAL A 69 -11.00 12.35 19.34
C VAL A 69 -10.60 10.88 19.19
N ALA A 70 -10.99 10.04 20.15
CA ALA A 70 -10.72 8.60 20.12
C ALA A 70 -11.09 8.01 18.75
N ALA A 71 -10.10 7.44 18.07
CA ALA A 71 -10.29 6.84 16.75
C ALA A 71 -11.37 5.77 16.82
N ALA A 72 -12.24 5.70 15.80
CA ALA A 72 -13.03 4.51 15.59
C ALA A 72 -12.07 3.31 15.44
N PRO A 73 -12.46 2.08 15.85
CA PRO A 73 -11.57 0.92 15.78
C PRO A 73 -11.07 0.60 14.36
N THR A 74 -11.66 1.21 13.33
CA THR A 74 -11.32 1.06 11.91
C THR A 74 -10.66 2.30 11.29
N SER A 75 -10.38 3.36 12.06
CA SER A 75 -9.70 4.56 11.57
C SER A 75 -8.39 4.83 12.30
N THR A 76 -7.48 5.56 11.64
CA THR A 76 -6.23 6.03 12.24
C THR A 76 -6.24 7.55 12.32
N ILE A 77 -5.96 8.09 13.50
CA ILE A 77 -5.74 9.53 13.69
C ILE A 77 -4.38 9.89 13.10
N VAL A 78 -4.36 10.88 12.21
CA VAL A 78 -3.12 11.36 11.61
C VAL A 78 -3.07 12.88 11.57
N ALA A 79 -1.85 13.42 11.56
CA ALA A 79 -1.64 14.83 11.22
C ALA A 79 -1.87 15.05 9.72
N PHE A 80 -2.65 16.06 9.37
CA PHE A 80 -2.89 16.44 7.97
C PHE A 80 -2.04 17.67 7.62
N GLU A 81 -1.15 17.55 6.64
CA GLU A 81 -0.24 18.63 6.22
C GLU A 81 -0.60 19.23 4.86
N GLY A 82 -0.31 20.52 4.70
CA GLY A 82 -0.39 21.21 3.42
C GLY A 82 -1.82 21.53 3.01
N HIS A 83 -2.47 20.66 2.23
CA HIS A 83 -3.79 20.94 1.64
C HIS A 83 -4.87 21.18 2.70
N TRP A 84 -4.79 20.45 3.82
CA TRP A 84 -5.72 20.62 4.92
C TRP A 84 -5.58 21.98 5.61
N GLN A 85 -4.36 22.37 5.98
CA GLN A 85 -4.08 23.66 6.62
C GLN A 85 -4.49 24.86 5.76
N ALA A 86 -4.61 24.64 4.44
CA ALA A 86 -5.08 25.63 3.47
C ALA A 86 -6.60 25.59 3.20
N GLY A 87 -7.38 24.81 3.95
CA GLY A 87 -8.85 24.70 3.80
C GLY A 87 -9.32 24.02 2.51
N ARG A 88 -8.42 23.30 1.82
CA ARG A 88 -8.72 22.67 0.51
C ARG A 88 -9.14 21.21 0.72
N PRO A 89 -10.28 20.78 0.15
CA PRO A 89 -10.69 19.38 0.22
C PRO A 89 -9.74 18.50 -0.60
N TYR A 90 -9.67 17.22 -0.24
CA TYR A 90 -9.06 16.21 -1.10
C TYR A 90 -10.01 15.89 -2.25
N VAL A 91 -9.46 15.72 -3.44
CA VAL A 91 -10.23 15.33 -4.63
C VAL A 91 -10.11 13.84 -4.84
N ALA A 92 -11.21 13.17 -5.23
CA ALA A 92 -11.16 11.77 -5.62
C ALA A 92 -10.10 11.54 -6.72
N GLY A 93 -9.31 10.49 -6.58
CA GLY A 93 -8.15 10.17 -7.43
C GLY A 93 -6.88 10.97 -7.11
N GLN A 94 -6.92 11.96 -6.22
CA GLN A 94 -5.74 12.75 -5.86
C GLN A 94 -4.67 11.89 -5.18
N THR A 95 -3.43 12.05 -5.61
CA THR A 95 -2.31 11.35 -4.97
C THR A 95 -2.01 11.96 -3.59
N VAL A 96 -1.95 11.09 -2.59
CA VAL A 96 -1.58 11.43 -1.21
C VAL A 96 -0.44 10.52 -0.74
N TYR A 97 0.35 11.03 0.20
CA TYR A 97 1.45 10.34 0.82
C TYR A 97 1.16 10.20 2.32
N VAL A 98 1.21 8.98 2.82
CA VAL A 98 0.87 8.62 4.20
C VAL A 98 2.11 8.07 4.87
N VAL A 99 2.63 8.81 5.85
CA VAL A 99 3.84 8.44 6.58
C VAL A 99 3.50 7.39 7.62
N LEU A 100 4.32 6.35 7.68
CA LEU A 100 4.18 5.24 8.61
C LEU A 100 5.29 5.28 9.66
N GLU A 101 4.94 4.91 10.89
CA GLU A 101 5.88 4.72 11.98
C GLU A 101 5.67 3.35 12.66
N PRO A 102 6.74 2.74 13.18
CA PRO A 102 6.66 1.50 13.94
C PRO A 102 5.92 1.71 15.27
N ARG A 103 4.87 0.95 15.49
CA ARG A 103 4.15 0.84 16.75
C ARG A 103 4.87 -0.18 17.64
N ARG A 104 5.38 0.27 18.80
CA ARG A 104 6.14 -0.56 19.75
C ARG A 104 5.36 -1.75 20.35
N GLN A 105 4.04 -1.80 20.20
CA GLN A 105 3.19 -2.88 20.68
C GLN A 105 2.65 -3.65 19.45
N GLY A 106 3.35 -4.70 19.03
CA GLY A 106 2.98 -5.51 17.87
C GLY A 106 2.71 -6.96 18.27
N GLY A 107 1.52 -7.47 17.95
CA GLY A 107 1.16 -8.87 18.19
C GLY A 107 1.76 -9.80 17.14
N GLY A 108 2.66 -10.68 17.55
CA GLY A 108 3.00 -11.96 16.90
C GLY A 108 3.72 -11.95 15.53
N ALA A 109 3.47 -10.99 14.63
CA ALA A 109 3.91 -11.06 13.23
C ALA A 109 5.13 -10.19 12.89
N GLY A 110 5.43 -9.17 13.71
CA GLY A 110 6.48 -8.18 13.47
C GLY A 110 6.15 -6.84 14.14
N VAL A 111 6.95 -5.82 13.86
CA VAL A 111 6.66 -4.44 14.29
C VAL A 111 5.53 -3.90 13.41
N GLU A 112 4.34 -3.73 14.01
CA GLU A 112 3.19 -3.15 13.32
C GLU A 112 3.50 -1.71 12.93
N HIS A 113 3.11 -1.30 11.72
CA HIS A 113 3.27 0.07 11.26
C HIS A 113 1.92 0.78 11.25
N VAL A 114 1.89 2.01 11.77
CA VAL A 114 0.69 2.83 11.81
C VAL A 114 0.90 4.14 11.06
N ALA A 115 -0.16 4.63 10.44
CA ALA A 115 -0.12 5.96 9.83
C ALA A 115 -0.05 7.03 10.92
N VAL A 116 0.83 8.01 10.72
CA VAL A 116 0.99 9.15 11.64
C VAL A 116 0.67 10.48 10.97
N ARG A 117 0.81 10.55 9.65
CA ARG A 117 0.70 11.80 8.91
C ARG A 117 0.30 11.57 7.46
N VAL A 118 -0.50 12.48 6.90
CA VAL A 118 -0.89 12.52 5.49
C VAL A 118 -0.58 13.87 4.87
N SER A 119 -0.05 13.86 3.65
CA SER A 119 0.29 15.06 2.89
C SER A 119 0.09 14.83 1.39
N THR A 120 -0.13 15.89 0.63
CA THR A 120 -0.11 15.84 -0.85
C THR A 120 1.29 16.03 -1.41
N ARG A 121 2.26 16.45 -0.58
CA ARG A 121 3.66 16.59 -0.96
C ARG A 121 4.42 15.34 -0.58
N LYS A 122 5.24 14.84 -1.51
CA LYS A 122 6.07 13.67 -1.27
C LYS A 122 7.05 13.96 -0.12
N PRO A 123 7.11 13.13 0.93
CA PRO A 123 8.10 13.26 1.99
C PRO A 123 9.53 13.09 1.44
N ALA A 124 10.47 13.89 1.94
CA ALA A 124 11.87 13.80 1.54
C ALA A 124 12.58 12.56 2.12
N ARG A 125 12.13 12.08 3.29
CA ARG A 125 12.69 10.96 4.05
C ARG A 125 11.60 10.26 4.86
N GLY A 126 11.94 9.07 5.35
CA GLY A 126 11.06 8.23 6.15
C GLY A 126 10.25 7.26 5.30
N LEU A 127 9.59 6.33 5.97
CA LEU A 127 8.70 5.34 5.37
C LEU A 127 7.34 5.97 5.10
N PHE A 128 6.88 5.90 3.84
CA PHE A 128 5.57 6.41 3.47
C PHE A 128 4.92 5.56 2.38
N LEU A 129 3.60 5.52 2.38
CA LEU A 129 2.77 4.92 1.36
C LEU A 129 2.19 5.99 0.45
N ARG A 130 2.24 5.73 -0.85
CA ARG A 130 1.59 6.51 -1.89
C ARG A 130 0.22 5.88 -2.15
N GLY A 131 -0.84 6.64 -1.89
CA GLY A 131 -2.21 6.22 -2.14
C GLY A 131 -2.97 7.22 -3.01
N ARG A 132 -4.20 6.87 -3.36
CA ARG A 132 -5.18 7.77 -3.98
C ARG A 132 -6.30 8.05 -3.00
N ALA A 133 -6.62 9.32 -2.79
CA ALA A 133 -7.82 9.70 -2.07
C ALA A 133 -9.04 9.20 -2.87
N SER A 134 -9.89 8.36 -2.28
CA SER A 134 -11.11 7.89 -2.95
C SER A 134 -12.32 8.71 -2.54
N TRP A 135 -12.37 9.11 -1.26
CA TRP A 135 -13.45 9.91 -0.72
C TRP A 135 -12.96 10.75 0.45
N SER A 136 -13.57 11.92 0.66
CA SER A 136 -13.38 12.72 1.86
C SER A 136 -14.72 13.32 2.29
N SER A 137 -15.08 13.17 3.58
CA SER A 137 -16.27 13.81 4.13
C SER A 137 -16.06 15.31 4.28
N ARG A 138 -17.13 16.11 4.27
CA ARG A 138 -17.10 17.52 4.68
C ARG A 138 -18.35 17.83 5.50
N ASN A 139 -18.21 17.82 6.83
CA ASN A 139 -19.28 18.20 7.77
C ASN A 139 -18.95 19.52 8.51
N GLY A 140 -18.45 20.52 7.78
CA GLY A 140 -17.98 21.80 8.36
C GLY A 140 -16.57 21.71 8.96
N GLU A 141 -15.69 22.66 8.58
CA GLU A 141 -14.22 22.58 8.75
C GLU A 141 -13.66 21.17 8.35
N PRO A 142 -12.51 20.61 8.78
CA PRO A 142 -11.79 19.57 8.01
C PRO A 142 -12.56 18.35 7.52
N PRO A 143 -12.02 17.62 6.52
CA PRO A 143 -12.43 16.23 6.36
C PRO A 143 -12.09 15.51 7.66
N GLU A 144 -13.12 15.29 8.47
CA GLU A 144 -13.07 14.42 9.63
C GLU A 144 -12.59 13.04 9.20
N PHE A 145 -12.84 12.65 7.96
CA PHE A 145 -12.38 11.39 7.38
C PHE A 145 -11.87 11.56 5.94
N LEU A 146 -10.73 10.92 5.66
CA LEU A 146 -10.13 10.74 4.35
C LEU A 146 -9.98 9.25 4.08
N SER A 147 -10.64 8.77 3.03
CA SER A 147 -10.48 7.42 2.51
C SER A 147 -9.34 7.37 1.49
N VAL A 148 -8.40 6.45 1.68
CA VAL A 148 -7.23 6.28 0.82
C VAL A 148 -7.14 4.84 0.34
N GLU A 149 -6.94 4.67 -0.97
CA GLU A 149 -6.67 3.40 -1.62
C GLU A 149 -5.18 3.27 -1.92
N TYR A 150 -4.59 2.13 -1.57
CA TYR A 150 -3.16 1.88 -1.73
C TYR A 150 -2.85 0.82 -2.79
N GLY A 151 -3.88 0.11 -3.28
CA GLY A 151 -3.71 -0.97 -4.27
C GLY A 151 -3.17 -2.27 -3.65
N ILE A 152 -3.31 -2.41 -2.33
CA ILE A 152 -2.97 -3.61 -1.55
C ILE A 152 -4.20 -4.16 -0.81
N ASP A 153 -5.38 -3.77 -1.29
CA ASP A 153 -6.68 -4.01 -0.66
C ASP A 153 -7.33 -5.33 -1.16
N ALA A 154 -6.61 -6.11 -1.99
CA ALA A 154 -7.03 -7.42 -2.48
C ALA A 154 -5.87 -8.42 -2.39
N PHE A 155 -6.17 -9.64 -1.94
CA PHE A 155 -5.22 -10.74 -1.83
C PHE A 155 -5.77 -11.98 -2.52
N PHE A 156 -5.05 -12.45 -3.54
CA PHE A 156 -5.43 -13.61 -4.34
C PHE A 156 -4.89 -14.88 -3.70
N VAL A 157 -5.75 -15.90 -3.61
CA VAL A 157 -5.42 -17.18 -2.98
C VAL A 157 -5.91 -18.34 -3.83
N GLU A 158 -5.26 -19.49 -3.66
CA GLU A 158 -5.74 -20.78 -4.15
C GLU A 158 -7.24 -20.98 -3.89
N GLN A 159 -7.89 -21.65 -4.84
CA GLN A 159 -9.32 -21.88 -4.77
C GLN A 159 -9.75 -22.53 -3.44
N GLY A 160 -10.82 -22.02 -2.84
CA GLY A 160 -11.40 -22.50 -1.58
C GLY A 160 -10.72 -21.98 -0.31
N ARG A 161 -9.57 -21.29 -0.37
CA ARG A 161 -8.92 -20.71 0.82
C ARG A 161 -9.41 -19.32 1.20
N GLY A 162 -10.04 -18.59 0.28
CA GLY A 162 -10.55 -17.23 0.54
C GLY A 162 -11.53 -17.20 1.72
N LYS A 163 -12.49 -18.13 1.73
CA LYS A 163 -13.50 -18.24 2.79
C LYS A 163 -12.91 -18.51 4.17
N GLU A 164 -11.92 -19.40 4.29
CA GLU A 164 -11.28 -19.69 5.59
C GLU A 164 -10.62 -18.43 6.16
N ILE A 165 -9.90 -17.68 5.32
CA ILE A 165 -9.22 -16.45 5.74
C ILE A 165 -10.25 -15.39 6.14
N GLU A 166 -11.31 -15.21 5.35
CA GLU A 166 -12.40 -14.26 5.66
C GLU A 166 -13.12 -14.59 6.97
N GLU A 167 -13.43 -15.87 7.22
CA GLU A 167 -14.05 -16.32 8.46
C GLU A 167 -13.15 -16.05 9.67
N ARG A 168 -11.84 -16.32 9.55
CA ARG A 168 -10.87 -15.99 10.60
C ARG A 168 -10.80 -14.49 10.87
N ILE A 169 -10.73 -13.67 9.82
CA ILE A 169 -10.78 -12.21 9.95
C ILE A 169 -12.06 -11.77 10.68
N ARG A 170 -13.23 -12.32 10.30
CA ARG A 170 -14.52 -12.01 10.91
C ARG A 170 -14.62 -12.44 12.37
N SER A 171 -14.03 -13.59 12.73
CA SER A 171 -13.99 -14.10 14.10
C SER A 171 -13.16 -13.25 15.07
N GLY A 172 -12.46 -12.22 14.56
CA GLY A 172 -11.58 -11.36 15.36
C GLY A 172 -10.16 -11.90 15.50
N THR A 173 -9.81 -12.95 14.74
CA THR A 173 -8.43 -13.45 14.68
C THR A 173 -7.51 -12.33 14.18
N PRO A 174 -6.40 -12.01 14.88
CA PRO A 174 -5.44 -11.04 14.39
C PRO A 174 -4.85 -11.48 13.06
N VAL A 175 -5.01 -10.64 12.03
CA VAL A 175 -4.44 -10.85 10.70
C VAL A 175 -3.54 -9.67 10.35
N PHE A 176 -2.35 -9.97 9.82
CA PHE A 176 -1.38 -8.99 9.38
C PHE A 176 -1.03 -9.19 7.91
N ALA A 177 -0.91 -8.09 7.18
CA ALA A 177 -0.38 -8.06 5.84
C ALA A 177 1.09 -7.67 5.87
N GLU A 178 1.94 -8.50 5.28
CA GLU A 178 3.31 -8.17 4.96
C GLU A 178 3.35 -7.45 3.60
N VAL A 179 3.76 -6.19 3.63
CA VAL A 179 3.73 -5.29 2.48
C VAL A 179 5.14 -4.79 2.20
N ALA A 180 5.57 -4.86 0.95
CA ALA A 180 6.80 -4.22 0.50
C ALA A 180 6.51 -2.80 0.02
N VAL A 181 7.29 -1.83 0.50
CA VAL A 181 7.14 -0.42 0.20
C VAL A 181 8.39 0.10 -0.50
N SER A 182 8.24 0.54 -1.75
CA SER A 182 9.34 1.15 -2.49
C SER A 182 9.69 2.56 -1.97
N SER A 183 10.88 3.07 -2.33
CA SER A 183 11.29 4.46 -2.06
C SER A 183 10.40 5.54 -2.70
N ALA A 184 9.53 5.15 -3.64
CA ALA A 184 8.50 6.01 -4.23
C ALA A 184 7.15 5.95 -3.48
N GLY A 185 7.06 5.14 -2.43
CA GLY A 185 5.87 4.86 -1.63
C GLY A 185 4.88 3.88 -2.27
N ARG A 186 5.21 3.26 -3.41
CA ARG A 186 4.35 2.20 -3.96
C ARG A 186 4.41 0.96 -3.06
N ALA A 187 3.24 0.44 -2.74
CA ALA A 187 3.05 -0.76 -1.93
C ALA A 187 2.81 -1.98 -2.82
N ARG A 188 3.29 -3.15 -2.39
CA ARG A 188 2.90 -4.45 -2.93
C ARG A 188 2.70 -5.42 -1.78
N LEU A 189 1.55 -6.06 -1.76
CA LEU A 189 1.25 -7.13 -0.81
C LEU A 189 2.08 -8.37 -1.15
N ARG A 190 2.64 -9.04 -0.14
CA ARG A 190 3.46 -10.25 -0.33
C ARG A 190 2.87 -11.46 0.37
N THR A 191 2.40 -11.28 1.59
CA THR A 191 2.00 -12.38 2.46
C THR A 191 0.91 -11.91 3.43
N LEU A 192 -0.10 -12.74 3.63
CA LEU A 192 -1.01 -12.63 4.77
C LEU A 192 -0.56 -13.54 5.90
N ILE A 193 -0.57 -13.02 7.11
CA ILE A 193 -0.22 -13.73 8.34
C ILE A 193 -1.49 -13.84 9.16
N VAL A 194 -2.06 -15.04 9.22
CA VAL A 194 -3.31 -15.35 9.92
C VAL A 194 -2.99 -16.33 11.03
N ASP A 195 -3.16 -15.93 12.29
CA ASP A 195 -2.87 -16.79 13.44
C ASP A 195 -1.42 -17.37 13.41
N GLY A 196 -0.46 -16.54 13.01
CA GLY A 196 0.95 -16.94 12.83
C GLY A 196 1.25 -17.76 11.58
N ARG A 197 0.24 -18.23 10.83
CA ARG A 197 0.43 -18.95 9.55
C ARG A 197 0.57 -17.96 8.40
N ARG A 198 1.55 -18.21 7.52
CA ARG A 198 1.88 -17.36 6.38
C ARG A 198 1.22 -17.91 5.11
N TYR A 199 0.40 -17.10 4.46
CA TYR A 199 -0.21 -17.35 3.15
C TYR A 199 0.48 -16.43 2.15
N ARG A 200 1.10 -16.98 1.11
CA ARG A 200 1.74 -16.20 0.04
C ARG A 200 0.69 -15.86 -1.02
N GLN A 201 0.81 -14.69 -1.63
CA GLN A 201 -0.01 -14.35 -2.78
C GLN A 201 0.40 -15.22 -3.97
N ASP A 202 -0.58 -15.80 -4.66
CA ASP A 202 -0.31 -16.50 -5.92
C ASP A 202 0.13 -15.47 -6.98
N GLU A 203 1.26 -15.76 -7.63
CA GLU A 203 1.76 -14.98 -8.76
C GLU A 203 1.12 -15.55 -10.03
N ASP A 204 -0.09 -15.08 -10.35
CA ASP A 204 -0.69 -15.26 -11.68
C ASP A 204 -0.02 -14.36 -12.73
#